data_AF-A0A0S7XA45-F1
#
_entry.id   AF-A0A0S7XA45-F1
#
_cell.length_a   1.000
_cell.length_b   1.000
_cell.length_c   1.000
_cell.angle_alpha   90.00
_cell.angle_beta   90.00
_cell.angle_gamma   90.00
#
_symmetry.space_group_name_H-M   'P 1'
#
loop_
_entity.id
_entity.type
_entity.pdbx_description
1 polymer ?
#
loop_
_entity_poly.entity_id
_entity_poly.type
_entity_poly.pdbx_seq_one_letter_code
_entity_poly.pdbx_strand_id
1 'polypeptide(L)'
;MTDREKMTDKEKMADRKKTTDKKRITERKMSYPQTITRNKKTVDAKRISRNKTTLDADATNNQSAKIHVTQADCSFLDTKGRDEHCFRVRHAAGPSHLLSRALGVCRTLPTVLPVLVAVLAAFALACVPTYVAEGAAVIHDAESVLSDYTHELGGKLYFDSPTGQSWELITDINDPEILNKGDWSFHPFPAEEIEEALQQVSYEHNEIPFEVFVLPYPLRGLVESFASPGKVFLSPGVREHLAQHVHFTIVHELGHIIHRHFMPDDNGPLWQRYRELRGITNTSIYNNAAVHKNRPHEIFAEDFRFLFGGAIANYSGSIENPSLPLPTQVPGLREFFLSLPVEAKKAATLRIASFPNPFNPVLNIKFSVGVDQVGQRATLRIFDVQGRLVRTLLDSELSEGNHSAVWSGTDERGKTVTSGIYFLRLEVGQQSVVEKVILSR
;
A
#
# COMPACT_ATOMS: atom_id res chain seq x y z
N MET A 1 -37.26 -59.23 22.38
CA MET A 1 -36.60 -60.50 22.74
C MET A 1 -36.42 -61.30 21.47
N THR A 2 -35.18 -61.74 21.23
CA THR A 2 -34.69 -62.79 20.29
C THR A 2 -34.92 -62.53 18.79
N ASP A 3 -33.89 -62.09 18.04
CA ASP A 3 -32.81 -62.91 17.40
C ASP A 3 -33.29 -63.44 16.02
N ARG A 4 -32.56 -63.40 14.89
CA ARG A 4 -31.15 -63.11 14.61
C ARG A 4 -30.94 -63.03 13.08
N GLU A 5 -29.99 -62.17 12.68
CA GLU A 5 -28.93 -62.38 11.68
C GLU A 5 -29.23 -62.92 10.26
N LYS A 6 -28.90 -62.09 9.27
CA LYS A 6 -27.89 -62.40 8.24
C LYS A 6 -27.54 -61.11 7.45
N MET A 7 -26.46 -60.44 7.84
CA MET A 7 -25.81 -59.43 6.99
C MET A 7 -24.34 -59.82 6.87
N THR A 8 -23.90 -59.98 5.62
CA THR A 8 -22.68 -60.65 5.20
C THR A 8 -21.41 -59.82 5.39
N ASP A 9 -20.29 -60.50 5.66
CA ASP A 9 -18.93 -59.97 5.90
C ASP A 9 -18.29 -59.10 4.81
N LYS A 10 -19.04 -58.64 3.80
CA LYS A 10 -18.55 -57.70 2.78
C LYS A 10 -18.60 -56.23 3.21
N GLU A 11 -19.42 -55.86 4.19
CA GLU A 11 -19.53 -54.46 4.65
C GLU A 11 -18.54 -54.08 5.76
N LYS A 12 -17.96 -55.05 6.49
CA LYS A 12 -16.93 -54.75 7.51
C LYS A 12 -15.52 -54.56 6.96
N MET A 13 -15.25 -54.90 5.69
CA MET A 13 -13.96 -54.63 5.03
C MET A 13 -13.89 -53.28 4.32
N ALA A 14 -15.03 -52.63 4.03
CA ALA A 14 -15.05 -51.32 3.37
C ALA A 14 -14.74 -50.17 4.35
N ASP A 15 -15.01 -50.35 5.65
CA ASP A 15 -14.83 -49.29 6.65
C ASP A 15 -13.44 -49.31 7.32
N ARG A 16 -12.74 -50.45 7.25
CA ARG A 16 -11.32 -50.57 7.69
C ARG A 16 -10.29 -50.09 6.66
N LYS A 17 -10.72 -49.75 5.44
CA LYS A 17 -9.87 -49.08 4.43
C LYS A 17 -10.00 -47.55 4.45
N LYS A 18 -11.01 -46.99 5.14
CA LYS A 18 -11.20 -45.53 5.28
C LYS A 18 -10.43 -44.89 6.43
N THR A 19 -9.81 -45.69 7.31
CA THR A 19 -9.07 -45.19 8.48
C THR A 19 -7.54 -45.33 8.39
N THR A 20 -7.01 -45.90 7.29
CA THR A 20 -5.56 -46.10 7.10
C THR A 20 -4.94 -45.27 5.97
N ASP A 21 -5.75 -44.55 5.17
CA ASP A 21 -5.27 -43.60 4.16
C ASP A 21 -5.15 -42.15 4.68
N LYS A 22 -5.52 -41.90 5.94
CA LYS A 22 -5.35 -40.59 6.62
C LYS A 22 -3.98 -40.38 7.26
N LYS A 23 -2.99 -41.23 6.96
CA LYS A 23 -1.64 -41.15 7.56
C LYS A 23 -0.48 -41.24 6.57
N ARG A 24 -0.72 -41.02 5.26
CA ARG A 24 0.36 -41.08 4.27
C ARG A 24 0.15 -40.17 3.05
N ILE A 25 -0.11 -38.88 3.28
CA ILE A 25 0.16 -37.82 2.30
C ILE A 25 0.76 -36.63 3.06
N THR A 26 1.91 -36.87 3.66
CA THR A 26 2.91 -35.84 3.92
C THR A 26 4.01 -36.09 2.89
N GLU A 27 4.61 -35.00 2.40
CA GLU A 27 5.78 -34.98 1.50
C GLU A 27 5.52 -35.18 0.01
N ARG A 28 5.32 -34.05 -0.68
CA ARG A 28 6.22 -33.57 -1.74
C ARG A 28 5.93 -32.09 -2.00
N LYS A 29 6.39 -31.22 -1.08
CA LYS A 29 6.63 -29.80 -1.40
C LYS A 29 7.88 -29.78 -2.26
N MET A 30 7.76 -29.32 -3.51
CA MET A 30 8.91 -29.17 -4.40
C MET A 30 9.87 -28.14 -3.81
N SER A 31 11.05 -28.65 -3.46
CA SER A 31 12.30 -27.89 -3.44
C SER A 31 12.48 -27.20 -4.79
N TYR A 32 12.76 -25.89 -4.78
CA TYR A 32 13.33 -25.21 -5.93
C TYR A 32 14.60 -25.96 -6.37
N PRO A 33 14.79 -26.29 -7.65
CA PRO A 33 16.04 -26.86 -8.11
C PRO A 33 17.09 -25.76 -8.28
N GLN A 34 17.96 -25.60 -7.29
CA GLN A 34 19.31 -25.06 -7.52
C GLN A 34 20.23 -26.23 -7.87
N THR A 35 20.61 -26.38 -9.14
CA THR A 35 21.91 -26.99 -9.48
C THR A 35 22.39 -26.52 -10.85
N ILE A 36 23.44 -25.69 -10.82
CA ILE A 36 24.34 -25.46 -11.94
C ILE A 36 25.14 -26.75 -12.14
N THR A 37 24.99 -27.39 -13.31
CA THR A 37 25.92 -28.45 -13.72
C THR A 37 26.84 -27.90 -14.80
N ARG A 38 28.08 -27.64 -14.40
CA ARG A 38 29.19 -27.19 -15.23
C ARG A 38 29.65 -28.36 -16.11
N ASN A 39 29.24 -28.43 -17.37
CA ASN A 39 29.82 -29.38 -18.33
C ASN A 39 30.86 -28.68 -19.20
N LYS A 40 32.14 -28.92 -18.87
CA LYS A 40 33.26 -28.76 -19.79
C LYS A 40 33.11 -29.79 -20.91
N LYS A 41 32.96 -29.33 -22.16
CA LYS A 41 33.54 -30.01 -23.33
C LYS A 41 34.13 -28.96 -24.26
N THR A 42 35.44 -29.06 -24.41
CA THR A 42 36.28 -28.38 -25.38
C THR A 42 36.17 -29.05 -26.76
N VAL A 43 36.46 -28.23 -27.78
CA VAL A 43 36.88 -28.54 -29.16
C VAL A 43 35.76 -28.92 -30.14
N ASP A 44 35.44 -28.04 -31.10
CA ASP A 44 36.17 -28.03 -32.38
C ASP A 44 35.91 -26.77 -33.22
N ALA A 45 36.98 -26.31 -33.88
CA ALA A 45 37.00 -25.14 -34.75
C ALA A 45 36.69 -25.58 -36.20
N LYS A 46 35.74 -24.93 -36.87
CA LYS A 46 35.77 -24.85 -38.34
C LYS A 46 35.07 -23.60 -38.88
N ARG A 47 35.91 -22.78 -39.49
CA ARG A 47 35.72 -21.66 -40.40
C ARG A 47 34.91 -22.05 -41.64
N ILE A 48 34.09 -21.12 -42.17
CA ILE A 48 33.74 -20.81 -43.60
C ILE A 48 32.59 -19.77 -43.54
N SER A 49 32.86 -18.48 -43.67
CA SER A 49 32.91 -17.63 -44.88
C SER A 49 31.64 -16.79 -45.14
N ARG A 50 31.82 -15.47 -45.01
CA ARG A 50 31.41 -14.38 -45.93
C ARG A 50 30.01 -14.45 -46.58
N ASN A 51 29.21 -13.41 -46.34
CA ASN A 51 28.95 -12.43 -47.41
C ASN A 51 28.61 -11.03 -46.87
N LYS A 52 29.13 -10.05 -47.61
CA LYS A 52 29.02 -8.59 -47.46
C LYS A 52 27.75 -8.08 -48.14
N THR A 53 27.18 -7.00 -47.58
CA THR A 53 26.52 -5.89 -48.31
C THR A 53 26.46 -4.71 -47.32
N THR A 54 27.48 -3.84 -47.33
CA THR A 54 27.51 -2.48 -47.93
C THR A 54 26.70 -1.43 -47.18
N LEU A 55 27.47 -0.51 -46.60
CA LEU A 55 27.13 0.79 -46.06
C LEU A 55 26.58 1.74 -47.14
N ASP A 56 25.75 2.68 -46.72
CA ASP A 56 25.82 4.07 -47.18
C ASP A 56 25.90 5.01 -45.96
N ALA A 57 26.87 5.92 -46.03
CA ALA A 57 27.09 7.09 -45.16
C ALA A 57 26.18 8.24 -45.62
N ASP A 58 25.77 9.19 -44.79
CA ASP A 58 26.44 10.45 -44.42
C ASP A 58 25.32 11.34 -43.81
N ALA A 59 25.48 12.36 -42.96
CA ALA A 59 26.58 12.99 -42.25
C ALA A 59 25.97 14.03 -41.27
N THR A 60 26.85 14.68 -40.50
CA THR A 60 26.70 15.87 -39.63
C THR A 60 26.38 15.61 -38.14
N ASN A 61 27.37 15.53 -37.23
CA ASN A 61 28.31 16.53 -36.69
C ASN A 61 27.68 17.34 -35.53
N ASN A 62 28.09 17.13 -34.27
CA ASN A 62 29.20 17.87 -33.62
C ASN A 62 29.22 17.70 -32.07
N GLN A 63 30.43 17.45 -31.54
CA GLN A 63 31.03 17.83 -30.24
C GLN A 63 30.22 17.71 -28.92
N SER A 64 30.53 16.80 -27.98
CA SER A 64 31.71 16.66 -27.10
C SER A 64 31.81 17.64 -25.92
N ALA A 65 31.63 17.14 -24.69
CA ALA A 65 32.41 17.53 -23.51
C ALA A 65 32.36 16.40 -22.47
N LYS A 66 33.46 15.63 -22.38
CA LYS A 66 33.76 14.70 -21.30
C LYS A 66 34.37 15.50 -20.15
N ILE A 67 33.84 15.35 -18.93
CA ILE A 67 34.51 15.78 -17.71
C ILE A 67 35.07 14.53 -17.03
N HIS A 68 36.40 14.44 -17.01
CA HIS A 68 37.16 13.58 -16.11
C HIS A 68 37.12 14.20 -14.72
N VAL A 69 36.77 13.42 -13.69
CA VAL A 69 37.11 13.72 -12.30
C VAL A 69 38.04 12.62 -11.81
N THR A 70 39.25 13.04 -11.45
CA THR A 70 40.33 12.24 -10.91
C THR A 70 40.09 11.92 -9.44
N GLN A 71 40.33 10.66 -9.10
CA GLN A 71 40.41 10.07 -7.78
C GLN A 71 41.58 10.70 -6.99
N ALA A 72 41.32 11.11 -5.75
CA ALA A 72 42.35 11.50 -4.79
C ALA A 72 42.19 10.65 -3.53
N ASP A 73 43.16 9.79 -3.29
CA ASP A 73 43.37 9.06 -2.04
C ASP A 73 43.79 10.04 -0.93
N CYS A 74 43.23 9.87 0.26
CA CYS A 74 43.84 10.35 1.49
C CYS A 74 43.42 9.46 2.66
N SER A 75 44.32 8.55 3.03
CA SER A 75 44.32 7.81 4.29
C SER A 75 45.14 8.56 5.33
N PHE A 76 44.61 8.83 6.53
CA PHE A 76 45.40 8.98 7.75
C PHE A 76 44.56 8.64 8.99
N LEU A 77 45.06 7.68 9.77
CA LEU A 77 44.73 7.47 11.18
C LEU A 77 45.62 8.39 12.02
N ASP A 78 45.09 9.09 13.04
CA ASP A 78 45.65 9.05 14.39
C ASP A 78 44.63 9.51 15.45
N THR A 79 44.85 8.93 16.61
CA THR A 79 44.19 8.88 17.90
C THR A 79 44.50 10.10 18.81
N LYS A 80 43.68 10.23 19.87
CA LYS A 80 43.77 11.15 21.04
C LYS A 80 43.30 12.58 20.74
N GLY A 81 42.39 13.22 21.48
CA GLY A 81 41.74 12.94 22.76
C GLY A 81 41.51 14.27 23.49
N ARG A 82 40.25 14.54 23.87
CA ARG A 82 39.79 15.57 24.86
C ARG A 82 39.88 17.05 24.42
N ASP A 83 38.96 17.97 24.76
CA ASP A 83 37.81 17.98 25.67
C ASP A 83 36.87 19.19 25.38
N GLU A 84 35.62 19.06 25.85
CA GLU A 84 34.70 20.11 26.38
C GLU A 84 34.05 21.18 25.48
N HIS A 85 32.71 21.14 25.33
CA HIS A 85 31.77 21.88 26.23
C HIS A 85 30.28 21.69 25.85
N CYS A 86 29.48 21.38 26.87
CA CYS A 86 28.03 21.52 26.95
C CYS A 86 27.55 22.97 26.71
N PHE A 87 26.40 23.19 26.05
CA PHE A 87 25.17 23.58 26.75
C PHE A 87 23.94 23.66 25.85
N ARG A 88 22.82 23.34 26.50
CA ARG A 88 21.42 23.26 26.08
C ARG A 88 20.79 24.66 25.97
N VAL A 89 19.89 24.91 25.01
CA VAL A 89 18.99 26.08 25.05
C VAL A 89 17.54 25.65 24.83
N ARG A 90 16.67 26.03 25.78
CA ARG A 90 15.21 25.93 25.77
C ARG A 90 14.59 27.22 25.21
N HIS A 91 13.37 27.08 24.65
CA HIS A 91 12.40 28.10 24.24
C HIS A 91 12.21 29.30 25.20
N ALA A 92 11.90 30.49 24.64
CA ALA A 92 10.57 31.13 24.75
C ALA A 92 10.51 32.57 24.18
N ALA A 93 9.43 32.85 23.44
CA ALA A 93 8.57 34.05 23.35
C ALA A 93 9.16 35.49 23.22
N GLY A 94 8.64 36.23 22.22
CA GLY A 94 8.78 37.70 22.05
C GLY A 94 7.81 38.51 22.94
N PRO A 95 7.26 39.66 22.52
CA PRO A 95 7.60 40.55 21.39
C PRO A 95 7.66 42.07 21.79
N SER A 96 7.80 42.96 20.79
CA SER A 96 7.04 44.24 20.61
C SER A 96 7.77 45.61 20.55
N HIS A 97 7.25 46.43 19.62
CA HIS A 97 7.32 47.90 19.41
C HIS A 97 8.61 48.52 18.83
N LEU A 98 8.63 49.01 17.57
CA LEU A 98 8.07 50.24 16.95
C LEU A 98 8.81 51.56 17.25
N LEU A 99 9.01 52.34 16.17
CA LEU A 99 9.41 53.78 16.08
C LEU A 99 10.90 54.06 16.30
N SER A 100 11.58 54.98 15.61
CA SER A 100 11.28 55.91 14.51
C SER A 100 12.57 56.68 14.16
N ARG A 101 12.51 57.40 13.04
CA ARG A 101 13.25 58.65 12.72
C ARG A 101 14.64 58.55 12.08
N ALA A 102 14.60 58.93 10.79
CA ALA A 102 15.66 59.54 10.01
C ALA A 102 16.13 60.88 10.58
N LEU A 103 17.41 61.19 10.37
CA LEU A 103 17.97 62.48 9.95
C LEU A 103 19.45 62.25 9.59
N GLY A 104 19.80 62.57 8.34
CA GLY A 104 21.16 62.40 7.82
C GLY A 104 22.01 63.65 7.96
N VAL A 105 23.33 63.47 7.94
CA VAL A 105 24.32 64.44 7.44
C VAL A 105 25.55 63.70 6.88
N CYS A 106 25.66 63.75 5.54
CA CYS A 106 26.83 64.03 4.70
C CYS A 106 28.26 63.50 4.99
N ARG A 107 28.83 62.93 3.91
CA ARG A 107 30.27 62.84 3.50
C ARG A 107 31.09 61.81 4.30
N THR A 108 31.70 60.77 3.73
CA THR A 108 32.47 60.62 2.48
C THR A 108 32.51 59.13 2.06
N LEU A 109 32.57 58.86 0.76
CA LEU A 109 32.93 57.56 0.15
C LEU A 109 34.33 57.75 -0.48
N PRO A 110 35.21 56.73 -0.56
CA PRO A 110 34.94 55.61 -1.46
C PRO A 110 35.40 54.21 -1.00
N THR A 111 34.72 53.21 -1.58
CA THR A 111 35.23 51.87 -1.97
C THR A 111 35.82 50.97 -0.90
N VAL A 112 35.08 49.94 -0.47
CA VAL A 112 35.30 48.50 -0.77
C VAL A 112 34.22 47.71 -0.01
N LEU A 113 33.12 47.35 -0.66
CA LEU A 113 32.23 46.27 -0.21
C LEU A 113 31.41 45.78 -1.41
N PRO A 114 31.74 44.61 -1.97
CA PRO A 114 30.74 43.56 -1.94
C PRO A 114 31.38 42.18 -1.81
N VAL A 115 31.63 41.72 -0.58
CA VAL A 115 31.89 40.29 -0.32
C VAL A 115 30.99 39.73 0.79
N LEU A 116 30.23 40.57 1.50
CA LEU A 116 29.37 40.12 2.60
C LEU A 116 27.88 39.97 2.24
N VAL A 117 27.57 39.61 0.99
CA VAL A 117 26.21 39.14 0.60
C VAL A 117 26.25 37.69 0.07
N ALA A 118 27.44 37.12 -0.15
CA ALA A 118 27.57 35.75 -0.65
C ALA A 118 27.60 34.66 0.45
N VAL A 119 27.67 35.02 1.74
CA VAL A 119 27.77 34.03 2.85
C VAL A 119 26.42 33.80 3.56
N LEU A 120 25.42 34.66 3.36
CA LEU A 120 24.05 34.43 3.87
C LEU A 120 23.10 33.78 2.83
N ALA A 121 23.55 33.58 1.60
CA ALA A 121 22.80 32.84 0.57
C ALA A 121 23.20 31.35 0.49
N ALA A 122 24.23 30.91 1.23
CA ALA A 122 24.71 29.52 1.22
C ALA A 122 24.16 28.65 2.37
N PHE A 123 23.43 29.22 3.33
CA PHE A 123 22.80 28.48 4.45
C PHE A 123 21.27 28.47 4.41
N ALA A 124 20.66 28.90 3.30
CA ALA A 124 19.21 28.89 3.10
C ALA A 124 18.75 27.94 1.97
N LEU A 125 19.58 26.96 1.61
CA LEU A 125 19.27 25.92 0.60
C LEU A 125 19.40 24.48 1.14
N ALA A 126 19.28 24.29 2.45
CA ALA A 126 19.15 22.98 3.07
C ALA A 126 17.96 22.96 4.05
N CYS A 127 16.80 23.39 3.57
CA CYS A 127 15.50 23.01 4.13
C CYS A 127 14.44 23.34 3.07
N VAL A 128 14.58 22.76 1.88
CA VAL A 128 13.41 22.56 1.04
C VAL A 128 12.68 21.41 1.72
N PRO A 129 11.46 21.58 2.26
CA PRO A 129 10.66 20.41 2.56
C PRO A 129 10.56 19.67 1.23
N THR A 130 11.12 18.46 1.19
CA THR A 130 10.80 17.52 0.13
C THR A 130 9.27 17.50 0.09
N TYR A 131 8.70 18.11 -0.94
CA TYR A 131 7.32 17.85 -1.31
C TYR A 131 7.33 16.38 -1.70
N VAL A 132 7.10 15.51 -0.73
CA VAL A 132 6.64 14.15 -0.96
C VAL A 132 5.40 14.36 -1.80
N ALA A 133 5.44 13.91 -3.04
CA ALA A 133 4.27 13.92 -3.89
C ALA A 133 3.15 13.23 -3.09
N GLU A 134 2.07 13.97 -2.79
CA GLU A 134 0.86 13.38 -2.23
C GLU A 134 0.44 12.26 -3.16
N GLY A 135 0.69 11.01 -2.75
CA GLY A 135 0.41 9.83 -3.55
C GLY A 135 1.45 8.71 -3.58
N ALA A 136 2.68 8.94 -3.09
CA ALA A 136 3.70 7.88 -3.07
C ALA A 136 3.48 6.88 -1.91
N ALA A 137 3.82 5.62 -2.15
CA ALA A 137 3.94 4.61 -1.10
C ALA A 137 4.91 5.09 -0.02
N VAL A 138 4.56 4.92 1.26
CA VAL A 138 5.49 5.21 2.37
C VAL A 138 6.15 3.92 2.79
N ILE A 139 7.48 3.84 2.67
CA ILE A 139 8.25 2.66 3.05
C ILE A 139 8.90 2.92 4.42
N HIS A 140 8.55 2.09 5.39
CA HIS A 140 9.21 2.01 6.68
C HIS A 140 10.21 0.85 6.61
N ASP A 141 11.50 1.17 6.56
CA ASP A 141 12.57 0.17 6.52
C ASP A 141 12.68 -0.61 7.85
N ALA A 142 13.47 -1.68 7.86
CA ALA A 142 13.55 -2.57 9.02
C ALA A 142 14.09 -1.87 10.30
N GLU A 143 14.97 -0.88 10.15
CA GLU A 143 15.52 -0.13 11.28
C GLU A 143 14.47 0.81 11.86
N SER A 144 13.76 1.54 11.01
CA SER A 144 12.65 2.44 11.39
C SER A 144 11.49 1.65 12.00
N VAL A 145 11.16 0.48 11.44
CA VAL A 145 10.16 -0.43 12.03
C VAL A 145 10.59 -0.85 13.43
N LEU A 146 11.85 -1.26 13.60
CA LEU A 146 12.37 -1.66 14.89
C LEU A 146 12.36 -0.50 15.90
N SER A 147 12.70 0.73 15.51
CA SER A 147 12.74 1.87 16.44
C SER A 147 11.35 2.42 16.80
N ASP A 148 10.46 2.52 15.80
CA ASP A 148 9.26 3.36 15.92
C ASP A 148 7.99 2.53 16.17
N TYR A 149 8.01 1.24 15.82
CA TYR A 149 6.84 0.36 15.83
C TYR A 149 7.06 -0.90 16.65
N THR A 150 8.07 -0.96 17.52
CA THR A 150 8.25 -2.10 18.41
C THR A 150 8.34 -1.71 19.88
N HIS A 151 7.97 -2.65 20.74
CA HIS A 151 8.21 -2.57 22.17
C HIS A 151 8.64 -3.92 22.73
N GLU A 152 9.32 -3.90 23.87
CA GLU A 152 9.67 -5.11 24.60
C GLU A 152 8.71 -5.34 25.78
N LEU A 153 8.27 -6.59 25.93
CA LEU A 153 7.46 -7.01 27.08
C LEU A 153 7.83 -8.44 27.46
N GLY A 154 8.26 -8.65 28.71
CA GLY A 154 8.60 -9.98 29.21
C GLY A 154 9.77 -10.66 28.50
N GLY A 155 10.74 -9.88 28.01
CA GLY A 155 11.91 -10.39 27.27
C GLY A 155 11.60 -10.82 25.83
N LYS A 156 10.41 -10.48 25.32
CA LYS A 156 10.00 -10.68 23.93
C LYS A 156 9.82 -9.34 23.26
N LEU A 157 10.04 -9.32 21.95
CA LEU A 157 9.84 -8.15 21.10
C LEU A 157 8.47 -8.24 20.43
N TYR A 158 7.75 -7.12 20.38
CA TYR A 158 6.43 -7.02 19.78
C TYR A 158 6.42 -5.93 18.71
N PHE A 159 5.75 -6.18 17.60
CA PHE A 159 5.43 -5.18 16.58
C PHE A 159 4.04 -4.62 16.85
N ASP A 160 3.95 -3.29 16.98
CA ASP A 160 2.69 -2.55 17.12
C ASP A 160 2.31 -1.92 15.79
N SER A 161 1.29 -2.48 15.14
CA SER A 161 0.78 -1.87 13.91
C SER A 161 0.10 -0.54 14.22
N PRO A 162 0.16 0.43 13.29
CA PRO A 162 -0.65 1.64 13.34
C PRO A 162 -2.17 1.39 13.46
N THR A 163 -2.63 0.17 13.19
CA THR A 163 -4.04 -0.24 13.35
C THR A 163 -4.41 -0.62 14.80
N GLY A 164 -3.46 -0.56 15.73
CA GLY A 164 -3.65 -0.87 17.16
C GLY A 164 -3.53 -2.35 17.51
N GLN A 165 -3.20 -3.20 16.54
CA GLN A 165 -2.88 -4.61 16.75
C GLN A 165 -1.40 -4.77 17.10
N SER A 166 -1.09 -5.73 17.99
CA SER A 166 0.28 -6.04 18.40
C SER A 166 0.56 -7.53 18.21
N TRP A 167 1.72 -7.87 17.66
CA TRP A 167 2.15 -9.24 17.42
C TRP A 167 3.54 -9.48 17.98
N GLU A 168 3.76 -10.66 18.56
CA GLU A 168 5.10 -11.10 18.94
C GLU A 168 5.95 -11.29 17.68
N LEU A 169 7.16 -10.73 17.69
CA LEU A 169 8.19 -10.95 16.68
C LEU A 169 9.01 -12.20 17.02
N ILE A 170 9.21 -13.07 16.03
CA ILE A 170 10.05 -14.26 16.17
C ILE A 170 11.52 -13.85 15.95
N THR A 171 12.23 -13.57 17.04
CA THR A 171 13.63 -13.14 16.98
C THR A 171 14.64 -14.29 16.96
N ASP A 172 14.22 -15.51 17.31
CA ASP A 172 15.07 -16.71 17.24
C ASP A 172 14.76 -17.52 15.98
N ILE A 173 15.75 -17.63 15.09
CA ILE A 173 15.65 -18.42 13.86
C ILE A 173 15.30 -19.89 14.16
N ASN A 174 15.60 -20.40 15.35
CA ASN A 174 15.31 -21.79 15.76
C ASN A 174 13.85 -22.02 16.14
N ASP A 175 13.02 -20.98 16.26
CA ASP A 175 11.61 -21.10 16.60
C ASP A 175 10.90 -22.14 15.69
N PRO A 176 10.02 -23.00 16.24
CA PRO A 176 9.37 -24.06 15.49
C PRO A 176 8.47 -23.57 14.34
N GLU A 177 8.01 -22.30 14.35
CA GLU A 177 7.24 -21.73 13.25
C GLU A 177 8.11 -21.44 12.02
N ILE A 178 9.43 -21.28 12.20
CA ILE A 178 10.38 -21.10 11.10
C ILE A 178 10.78 -22.47 10.56
N LEU A 179 9.99 -22.99 9.61
CA LEU A 179 10.18 -24.35 9.08
C LEU A 179 11.47 -24.50 8.26
N ASN A 180 11.87 -23.46 7.53
CA ASN A 180 13.10 -23.42 6.75
C ASN A 180 14.08 -22.46 7.41
N LYS A 181 15.24 -22.95 7.83
CA LYS A 181 16.25 -22.14 8.53
C LYS A 181 17.16 -21.36 7.59
N GLY A 182 17.13 -21.64 6.28
CA GLY A 182 17.92 -20.92 5.29
C GLY A 182 19.43 -20.91 5.58
N ASP A 183 20.00 -19.74 5.82
CA ASP A 183 21.39 -19.53 6.24
C ASP A 183 21.57 -19.20 7.73
N TRP A 184 20.52 -19.46 8.52
CA TRP A 184 20.44 -19.24 9.97
C TRP A 184 20.34 -17.78 10.42
N SER A 185 19.98 -16.87 9.50
CA SER A 185 19.73 -15.46 9.79
C SER A 185 18.42 -15.00 9.17
N PHE A 186 17.85 -13.93 9.73
CA PHE A 186 16.74 -13.20 9.09
C PHE A 186 17.30 -12.08 8.22
N HIS A 187 16.71 -11.93 7.04
CA HIS A 187 17.11 -10.94 6.04
C HIS A 187 15.88 -10.11 5.67
N PRO A 188 15.77 -8.88 6.18
CA PRO A 188 14.69 -7.98 5.78
C PRO A 188 14.77 -7.62 4.29
N PHE A 189 13.64 -7.25 3.70
CA PHE A 189 13.62 -6.80 2.31
C PHE A 189 14.40 -5.47 2.15
N PRO A 190 15.25 -5.33 1.13
CA PRO A 190 15.99 -4.08 0.91
C PRO A 190 15.05 -2.97 0.40
N ALA A 191 14.99 -1.84 1.12
CA ALA A 191 14.08 -0.73 0.83
C ALA A 191 14.30 -0.11 -0.55
N GLU A 192 15.55 0.06 -0.97
CA GLU A 192 15.91 0.59 -2.29
C GLU A 192 15.36 -0.26 -3.45
N GLU A 193 15.38 -1.59 -3.29
CA GLU A 193 14.86 -2.52 -4.30
C GLU A 193 13.33 -2.53 -4.32
N ILE A 194 12.68 -2.31 -3.17
CA ILE A 194 11.23 -2.11 -3.08
C ILE A 194 10.83 -0.84 -3.85
N GLU A 195 11.55 0.26 -3.64
CA GLU A 195 11.32 1.51 -4.37
C GLU A 195 11.47 1.32 -5.88
N GLU A 196 12.53 0.65 -6.32
CA GLU A 196 12.76 0.36 -7.73
C GLU A 196 11.62 -0.50 -8.31
N ALA A 197 11.20 -1.54 -7.59
CA ALA A 197 10.10 -2.40 -8.02
C ALA A 197 8.79 -1.62 -8.22
N LEU A 198 8.46 -0.71 -7.29
CA LEU A 198 7.26 0.12 -7.38
C LEU A 198 7.34 1.14 -8.53
N GLN A 199 8.52 1.72 -8.78
CA GLN A 199 8.74 2.62 -9.93
C GLN A 199 8.57 1.93 -11.29
N GLN A 200 8.82 0.62 -11.36
CA GLN A 200 8.63 -0.17 -12.59
C GLN A 200 7.17 -0.59 -12.84
N VAL A 201 6.26 -0.33 -11.89
CA VAL A 201 4.83 -0.67 -12.05
C VAL A 201 4.19 0.25 -13.08
N SER A 202 3.67 -0.33 -14.16
CA SER A 202 3.01 0.36 -15.28
C SER A 202 1.53 0.69 -15.05
N TYR A 203 1.06 0.59 -13.80
CA TYR A 203 -0.29 0.95 -13.37
C TYR A 203 -0.23 2.26 -12.58
N GLU A 204 -1.11 3.21 -12.90
CA GLU A 204 -1.19 4.49 -12.20
C GLU A 204 -1.80 4.28 -10.80
N HIS A 205 -0.94 4.31 -9.78
CA HIS A 205 -1.29 4.03 -8.38
C HIS A 205 -1.07 5.21 -7.45
N ASN A 206 -0.67 6.38 -7.98
CA ASN A 206 -0.33 7.55 -7.17
C ASN A 206 -1.55 8.09 -6.38
N GLU A 207 -2.79 7.82 -6.79
CA GLU A 207 -3.97 8.24 -5.99
C GLU A 207 -4.33 7.24 -4.88
N ILE A 208 -3.57 6.15 -4.72
CA ILE A 208 -3.88 5.04 -3.80
C ILE A 208 -2.81 5.02 -2.71
N PRO A 209 -3.00 5.73 -1.59
CA PRO A 209 -2.01 5.76 -0.53
C PRO A 209 -1.92 4.39 0.15
N PHE A 210 -0.69 3.89 0.29
CA PHE A 210 -0.40 2.72 1.09
C PHE A 210 0.97 2.81 1.75
N GLU A 211 1.15 2.04 2.81
CA GLU A 211 2.40 1.95 3.56
C GLU A 211 3.00 0.55 3.43
N VAL A 212 4.32 0.47 3.36
CA VAL A 212 5.07 -0.78 3.36
C VAL A 212 5.90 -0.85 4.63
N PHE A 213 5.66 -1.87 5.43
CA PHE A 213 6.42 -2.15 6.65
C PHE A 213 7.37 -3.30 6.36
N VAL A 214 8.67 -2.99 6.27
CA VAL A 214 9.72 -4.00 6.18
C VAL A 214 9.97 -4.53 7.58
N LEU A 215 9.56 -5.77 7.86
CA LEU A 215 9.68 -6.32 9.20
C LEU A 215 11.12 -6.80 9.45
N PRO A 216 11.72 -6.47 10.61
CA PRO A 216 13.04 -6.99 10.97
C PRO A 216 13.01 -8.50 11.30
N TYR A 217 11.86 -8.98 11.77
CA TYR A 217 11.62 -10.36 12.18
C TYR A 217 10.21 -10.81 11.74
N PRO A 218 9.95 -12.11 11.54
CA PRO A 218 8.62 -12.60 11.20
C PRO A 218 7.62 -12.39 12.35
N LEU A 219 6.36 -12.16 12.03
CA LEU A 219 5.29 -12.11 13.04
C LEU A 219 4.87 -13.53 13.42
N ARG A 220 4.72 -13.79 14.73
CA ARG A 220 4.20 -15.07 15.22
C ARG A 220 2.80 -15.32 14.67
N GLY A 221 2.59 -16.50 14.08
CA GLY A 221 1.35 -16.89 13.40
C GLY A 221 1.14 -16.28 12.01
N LEU A 222 2.00 -15.36 11.55
CA LEU A 222 1.94 -14.68 10.25
C LEU A 222 3.36 -14.54 9.68
N VAL A 223 4.02 -15.68 9.46
CA VAL A 223 5.44 -15.72 9.06
C VAL A 223 5.70 -15.37 7.60
N GLU A 224 4.66 -15.31 6.77
CA GLU A 224 4.74 -14.90 5.36
C GLU A 224 4.33 -13.43 5.21
N SER A 225 4.82 -12.77 4.15
CA SER A 225 4.39 -11.42 3.80
C SER A 225 2.90 -11.39 3.49
N PHE A 226 2.26 -10.26 3.80
CA PHE A 226 0.82 -10.09 3.55
C PHE A 226 0.43 -8.62 3.44
N ALA A 227 -0.67 -8.37 2.75
CA ALA A 227 -1.32 -7.07 2.71
C ALA A 227 -2.60 -7.04 3.56
N SER A 228 -2.84 -5.87 4.15
CA SER A 228 -4.10 -5.45 4.76
C SER A 228 -4.58 -4.14 4.09
N PRO A 229 -5.76 -3.60 4.40
CA PRO A 229 -6.23 -2.35 3.78
C PRO A 229 -5.21 -1.20 3.93
N GLY A 230 -4.63 -0.77 2.81
CA GLY A 230 -3.66 0.33 2.73
C GLY A 230 -2.29 0.04 3.35
N LYS A 231 -1.97 -1.20 3.70
CA LYS A 231 -0.69 -1.56 4.34
C LYS A 231 -0.18 -2.90 3.85
N VAL A 232 1.11 -2.97 3.56
CA VAL A 232 1.85 -4.19 3.22
C VAL A 232 2.84 -4.48 4.35
N PHE A 233 2.92 -5.72 4.80
CA PHE A 233 3.90 -6.19 5.76
C PHE A 233 4.80 -7.21 5.07
N LEU A 234 6.07 -6.89 4.92
CA LEU A 234 7.06 -7.76 4.29
C LEU A 234 7.81 -8.50 5.39
N SER A 235 7.53 -9.79 5.52
CA SER A 235 8.22 -10.68 6.46
C SER A 235 9.64 -10.98 5.94
N PRO A 236 10.68 -10.98 6.78
CA PRO A 236 12.04 -11.20 6.31
C PRO A 236 12.24 -12.62 5.77
N GLY A 237 13.14 -12.77 4.80
CA GLY A 237 13.62 -14.06 4.34
C GLY A 237 14.57 -14.71 5.33
N VAL A 238 14.87 -15.99 5.09
CA VAL A 238 15.93 -16.73 5.80
C VAL A 238 17.23 -16.83 4.99
N ARG A 239 17.30 -16.04 3.92
CA ARG A 239 18.44 -15.81 3.02
C ARG A 239 18.26 -14.42 2.42
N GLU A 240 19.34 -13.82 1.95
CA GLU A 240 19.28 -12.58 1.16
C GLU A 240 18.28 -12.69 0.00
N HIS A 241 17.52 -11.63 -0.21
CA HIS A 241 16.51 -11.59 -1.26
C HIS A 241 17.14 -11.27 -2.62
N LEU A 242 16.82 -12.09 -3.62
CA LEU A 242 17.09 -11.74 -5.01
C LEU A 242 16.11 -10.64 -5.45
N ALA A 243 16.57 -9.70 -6.28
CA ALA A 243 15.74 -8.66 -6.90
C ALA A 243 14.41 -9.20 -7.46
N GLN A 244 14.48 -10.33 -8.19
CA GLN A 244 13.29 -11.00 -8.73
C GLN A 244 12.23 -11.33 -7.67
N HIS A 245 12.66 -11.79 -6.49
CA HIS A 245 11.75 -12.14 -5.41
C HIS A 245 11.21 -10.89 -4.69
N VAL A 246 12.04 -9.85 -4.52
CA VAL A 246 11.59 -8.55 -3.99
C VAL A 246 10.49 -7.97 -4.87
N HIS A 247 10.78 -7.80 -6.16
CA HIS A 247 9.85 -7.25 -7.15
C HIS A 247 8.58 -8.09 -7.27
N PHE A 248 8.73 -9.42 -7.30
CA PHE A 248 7.58 -10.32 -7.34
C PHE A 248 6.65 -10.07 -6.14
N THR A 249 7.21 -10.07 -4.94
CA THR A 249 6.45 -10.00 -3.69
C THR A 249 5.76 -8.65 -3.55
N ILE A 250 6.48 -7.54 -3.67
CA ILE A 250 5.87 -6.22 -3.45
C ILE A 250 4.79 -5.90 -4.49
N VAL A 251 5.00 -6.26 -5.76
CA VAL A 251 4.00 -5.99 -6.80
C VAL A 251 2.78 -6.93 -6.66
N HIS A 252 2.97 -8.17 -6.18
CA HIS A 252 1.86 -9.04 -5.77
C HIS A 252 1.05 -8.42 -4.63
N GLU A 253 1.71 -7.98 -3.56
CA GLU A 253 1.04 -7.33 -2.42
C GLU A 253 0.35 -6.02 -2.83
N LEU A 254 0.92 -5.26 -3.77
CA LEU A 254 0.26 -4.10 -4.36
C LEU A 254 -1.04 -4.52 -5.07
N GLY A 255 -1.07 -5.64 -5.78
CA GLY A 255 -2.30 -6.20 -6.35
C GLY A 255 -3.39 -6.43 -5.31
N HIS A 256 -3.02 -6.89 -4.11
CA HIS A 256 -3.95 -6.99 -2.98
C HIS A 256 -4.41 -5.62 -2.44
N ILE A 257 -3.54 -4.60 -2.43
CA ILE A 257 -3.94 -3.21 -2.08
C ILE A 257 -4.95 -2.69 -3.10
N ILE A 258 -4.68 -2.83 -4.40
CA ILE A 258 -5.56 -2.41 -5.49
C ILE A 258 -6.92 -3.11 -5.40
N HIS A 259 -6.91 -4.42 -5.16
CA HIS A 259 -8.13 -5.19 -4.96
C HIS A 259 -8.98 -4.58 -3.85
N ARG A 260 -8.43 -4.48 -2.63
CA ARG A 260 -9.19 -4.04 -1.46
C ARG A 260 -9.62 -2.58 -1.55
N HIS A 261 -8.87 -1.75 -2.28
CA HIS A 261 -9.19 -0.35 -2.46
C HIS A 261 -10.42 -0.16 -3.37
N PHE A 262 -10.50 -0.87 -4.50
CA PHE A 262 -11.58 -0.71 -5.47
C PHE A 262 -12.72 -1.71 -5.35
N MET A 263 -12.42 -2.89 -4.82
CA MET A 263 -13.31 -4.05 -4.71
C MET A 263 -13.11 -4.67 -3.33
N PRO A 264 -13.59 -4.02 -2.26
CA PRO A 264 -13.67 -4.70 -0.96
C PRO A 264 -14.45 -6.01 -1.12
N ASP A 265 -14.23 -6.99 -0.24
CA ASP A 265 -14.77 -8.38 -0.33
C ASP A 265 -16.30 -8.51 -0.21
N ASP A 266 -17.07 -7.55 -0.72
CA ASP A 266 -18.44 -7.74 -1.10
C ASP A 266 -18.50 -8.55 -2.41
N ASN A 267 -19.54 -9.35 -2.60
CA ASN A 267 -19.80 -10.00 -3.89
C ASN A 267 -20.35 -8.96 -4.90
N GLY A 268 -19.77 -7.77 -4.93
CA GLY A 268 -20.19 -6.64 -5.74
C GLY A 268 -19.99 -6.88 -7.24
N PRO A 269 -20.56 -6.00 -8.07
CA PRO A 269 -20.59 -6.17 -9.53
C PRO A 269 -19.19 -6.20 -10.16
N LEU A 270 -18.24 -5.41 -9.66
CA LEU A 270 -16.86 -5.40 -10.15
C LEU A 270 -16.14 -6.72 -9.87
N TRP A 271 -16.33 -7.26 -8.66
CA TRP A 271 -15.74 -8.54 -8.29
C TRP A 271 -16.31 -9.71 -9.10
N GLN A 272 -17.63 -9.71 -9.34
CA GLN A 272 -18.28 -10.69 -10.22
C GLN A 272 -17.72 -10.62 -11.64
N ARG A 273 -17.62 -9.40 -12.20
CA ARG A 273 -17.07 -9.19 -13.55
C ARG A 273 -15.62 -9.69 -13.69
N TYR A 274 -14.76 -9.45 -12.71
CA TYR A 274 -13.41 -10.01 -12.68
C TYR A 274 -13.44 -11.55 -12.72
N ARG A 275 -14.25 -12.17 -11.85
CA ARG A 275 -14.35 -13.63 -11.76
C ARG A 275 -14.89 -14.26 -13.06
N GLU A 276 -15.80 -13.58 -13.75
CA GLU A 276 -16.29 -13.97 -15.08
C GLU A 276 -15.19 -13.89 -16.14
N LEU A 277 -14.46 -12.76 -16.21
CA LEU A 277 -13.33 -12.59 -17.12
C LEU A 277 -12.28 -13.68 -16.95
N ARG A 278 -12.00 -14.08 -15.71
CA ARG A 278 -11.03 -15.14 -15.40
C ARG A 278 -11.59 -16.55 -15.48
N GLY A 279 -12.90 -16.72 -15.63
CA GLY A 279 -13.54 -18.04 -15.64
C GLY A 279 -13.48 -18.75 -14.28
N ILE A 280 -13.40 -18.00 -13.17
CA ILE A 280 -13.27 -18.51 -11.79
C ILE A 280 -14.58 -18.36 -10.99
N THR A 281 -15.72 -18.49 -11.66
CA THR A 281 -17.06 -18.33 -11.06
C THR A 281 -17.49 -19.52 -10.21
N ASN A 282 -16.93 -20.72 -10.44
CA ASN A 282 -17.24 -21.91 -9.67
C ASN A 282 -16.67 -21.83 -8.25
N THR A 283 -17.51 -21.46 -7.28
CA THR A 283 -17.14 -21.33 -5.86
C THR A 283 -16.79 -22.65 -5.19
N SER A 284 -17.14 -23.81 -5.75
CA SER A 284 -16.71 -25.10 -5.19
C SER A 284 -15.22 -25.36 -5.43
N ILE A 285 -14.65 -24.76 -6.48
CA ILE A 285 -13.23 -24.87 -6.84
C ILE A 285 -12.48 -23.65 -6.31
N TYR A 286 -13.01 -22.47 -6.56
CA TYR A 286 -12.39 -21.18 -6.26
C TYR A 286 -13.10 -20.54 -5.06
N ASN A 287 -12.67 -20.94 -3.86
CA ASN A 287 -13.21 -20.42 -2.60
C ASN A 287 -12.14 -19.98 -1.62
N ASN A 288 -12.60 -19.21 -0.64
CA ASN A 288 -11.80 -18.72 0.47
C ASN A 288 -11.37 -19.82 1.46
N ALA A 289 -11.78 -21.08 1.28
CA ALA A 289 -11.32 -22.19 2.15
C ALA A 289 -10.08 -22.90 1.59
N ALA A 290 -9.66 -22.62 0.35
CA ALA A 290 -8.46 -23.20 -0.22
C ALA A 290 -7.19 -22.73 0.53
N VAL A 291 -6.25 -23.66 0.77
CA VAL A 291 -4.92 -23.36 1.32
C VAL A 291 -4.02 -22.84 0.19
N HIS A 292 -4.20 -21.55 -0.12
CA HIS A 292 -3.50 -20.73 -1.13
C HIS A 292 -3.38 -21.36 -2.55
N LYS A 293 -2.82 -20.64 -3.53
CA LYS A 293 -2.71 -21.01 -4.96
C LYS A 293 -3.90 -20.86 -5.88
N ASN A 294 -5.09 -21.15 -5.39
CA ASN A 294 -6.29 -21.10 -6.21
C ASN A 294 -7.37 -20.20 -5.60
N ARG A 295 -6.99 -19.39 -4.61
CA ARG A 295 -7.92 -18.43 -4.03
C ARG A 295 -8.11 -17.27 -5.02
N PRO A 296 -9.35 -16.85 -5.31
CA PRO A 296 -9.62 -15.75 -6.24
C PRO A 296 -8.80 -14.48 -5.98
N HIS A 297 -8.59 -14.10 -4.72
CA HIS A 297 -7.82 -12.93 -4.34
C HIS A 297 -6.33 -13.03 -4.65
N GLU A 298 -5.76 -14.23 -4.53
CA GLU A 298 -4.35 -14.49 -4.89
C GLU A 298 -4.19 -14.45 -6.41
N ILE A 299 -5.14 -15.08 -7.13
CA ILE A 299 -5.19 -15.02 -8.60
C ILE A 299 -5.28 -13.56 -9.07
N PHE A 300 -6.06 -12.71 -8.39
CA PHE A 300 -6.15 -11.28 -8.69
C PHE A 300 -4.82 -10.54 -8.50
N ALA A 301 -4.16 -10.75 -7.36
CA ALA A 301 -2.88 -10.13 -7.05
C ALA A 301 -1.78 -10.57 -8.04
N GLU A 302 -1.78 -11.85 -8.41
CA GLU A 302 -0.89 -12.41 -9.42
C GLU A 302 -1.17 -11.85 -10.82
N ASP A 303 -2.44 -11.71 -11.21
CA ASP A 303 -2.80 -11.10 -12.48
C ASP A 303 -2.32 -9.66 -12.55
N PHE A 304 -2.48 -8.90 -11.46
CA PHE A 304 -1.99 -7.54 -11.35
C PHE A 304 -0.47 -7.48 -11.53
N ARG A 305 0.28 -8.30 -10.77
CA ARG A 305 1.74 -8.43 -10.90
C ARG A 305 2.14 -8.76 -12.33
N PHE A 306 1.48 -9.75 -12.93
CA PHE A 306 1.78 -10.20 -14.28
C PHE A 306 1.53 -9.13 -15.34
N LEU A 307 0.43 -8.39 -15.23
CA LEU A 307 0.03 -7.40 -16.23
C LEU A 307 0.77 -6.08 -16.07
N PHE A 308 1.05 -5.66 -14.84
CA PHE A 308 1.51 -4.30 -14.56
C PHE A 308 2.91 -4.21 -13.95
N GLY A 309 3.44 -5.29 -13.39
CA GLY A 309 4.80 -5.34 -12.89
C GLY A 309 5.86 -5.22 -13.98
N GLY A 310 7.07 -4.81 -13.57
CA GLY A 310 8.24 -4.77 -14.44
C GLY A 310 8.71 -6.16 -14.89
N ALA A 311 9.70 -6.20 -15.79
CA ALA A 311 10.27 -7.44 -16.30
C ALA A 311 10.87 -8.32 -15.17
N ILE A 312 11.41 -7.71 -14.12
CA ILE A 312 11.99 -8.39 -12.97
C ILE A 312 10.90 -9.06 -12.12
N ALA A 313 9.80 -8.36 -11.84
CA ALA A 313 8.62 -8.92 -11.16
C ALA A 313 8.03 -10.10 -11.92
N ASN A 314 8.20 -10.14 -13.24
CA ASN A 314 7.66 -11.13 -14.17
C ASN A 314 8.69 -12.15 -14.70
N TYR A 315 9.85 -12.27 -14.06
CA TYR A 315 10.96 -13.09 -14.53
C TYR A 315 10.58 -14.56 -14.86
N SER A 316 9.69 -15.16 -14.08
CA SER A 316 9.28 -16.56 -14.31
C SER A 316 8.30 -16.75 -15.48
N GLY A 317 7.62 -15.67 -15.90
CA GLY A 317 6.54 -15.73 -16.89
C GLY A 317 5.36 -16.64 -16.47
N SER A 318 5.29 -17.04 -15.20
CA SER A 318 4.26 -17.93 -14.68
C SER A 318 3.28 -17.20 -13.77
N ILE A 319 2.10 -17.79 -13.64
CA ILE A 319 1.08 -17.41 -12.67
C ILE A 319 0.84 -18.56 -11.70
N GLU A 320 0.27 -18.24 -10.55
CA GLU A 320 0.06 -19.16 -9.44
C GLU A 320 -0.85 -20.35 -9.80
N ASN A 321 -1.86 -20.14 -10.66
CA ASN A 321 -2.71 -21.19 -11.19
C ASN A 321 -2.38 -21.50 -12.67
N PRO A 322 -1.58 -22.55 -12.94
CA PRO A 322 -1.17 -22.91 -14.30
C PRO A 322 -2.29 -23.51 -15.17
N SER A 323 -3.46 -23.80 -14.59
CA SER A 323 -4.62 -24.29 -15.35
C SER A 323 -5.41 -23.14 -15.99
N LEU A 324 -5.15 -21.90 -15.59
CA LEU A 324 -5.74 -20.72 -16.20
C LEU A 324 -4.84 -20.21 -17.34
N PRO A 325 -5.43 -19.60 -18.39
CA PRO A 325 -4.65 -18.87 -19.39
C PRO A 325 -3.85 -17.74 -18.73
N LEU A 326 -2.73 -17.37 -19.33
CA LEU A 326 -1.93 -16.25 -18.84
C LEU A 326 -2.77 -14.96 -18.90
N PRO A 327 -2.56 -14.00 -18.00
CA PRO A 327 -3.38 -12.77 -17.93
C PRO A 327 -3.36 -11.98 -19.24
N THR A 328 -2.23 -11.97 -19.95
CA THR A 328 -2.08 -11.33 -21.27
C THR A 328 -2.88 -12.01 -22.39
N GLN A 329 -3.36 -13.24 -22.17
CA GLN A 329 -4.16 -14.01 -23.12
C GLN A 329 -5.66 -13.89 -22.85
N VAL A 330 -6.08 -13.23 -21.76
CA VAL A 330 -7.48 -13.04 -21.40
C VAL A 330 -7.98 -11.71 -21.97
N PRO A 331 -8.86 -11.71 -23.00
CA PRO A 331 -9.34 -10.46 -23.61
C PRO A 331 -10.09 -9.58 -22.59
N GLY A 332 -9.78 -8.29 -22.57
CA GLY A 332 -10.45 -7.32 -21.70
C GLY A 332 -9.97 -7.31 -20.25
N LEU A 333 -9.06 -8.21 -19.85
CA LEU A 333 -8.60 -8.27 -18.46
C LEU A 333 -7.74 -7.05 -18.09
N ARG A 334 -6.77 -6.68 -18.95
CA ARG A 334 -5.94 -5.48 -18.71
C ARG A 334 -6.81 -4.22 -18.67
N GLU A 335 -7.75 -4.10 -19.61
CA GLU A 335 -8.68 -2.98 -19.70
C GLU A 335 -9.60 -2.90 -18.47
N PHE A 336 -10.01 -4.06 -17.95
CA PHE A 336 -10.76 -4.12 -16.69
C PHE A 336 -9.97 -3.51 -15.53
N PHE A 337 -8.71 -3.91 -15.34
CA PHE A 337 -7.86 -3.31 -14.29
C PHE A 337 -7.72 -1.80 -14.47
N LEU A 338 -7.41 -1.33 -15.68
CA LEU A 338 -7.28 0.10 -15.98
C LEU A 338 -8.59 0.89 -15.78
N SER A 339 -9.74 0.22 -15.83
CA SER A 339 -11.05 0.84 -15.59
C SER A 339 -11.38 1.00 -14.10
N LEU A 340 -10.72 0.27 -13.19
CA LEU A 340 -11.08 0.24 -11.77
C LEU A 340 -11.17 1.62 -11.10
N PRO A 341 -10.23 2.57 -11.31
CA PRO A 341 -10.32 3.88 -10.69
C PRO A 341 -11.58 4.65 -11.12
N VAL A 342 -11.94 4.54 -12.40
CA VAL A 342 -13.12 5.22 -12.96
C VAL A 342 -14.40 4.53 -12.48
N GLU A 343 -14.46 3.20 -12.54
CA GLU A 343 -15.64 2.44 -12.14
C GLU A 343 -15.89 2.54 -10.63
N ALA A 344 -14.83 2.64 -9.81
CA ALA A 344 -14.97 2.89 -8.37
C ALA A 344 -15.43 4.32 -8.07
N LYS A 345 -14.94 5.33 -8.81
CA LYS A 345 -15.44 6.72 -8.72
C LYS A 345 -16.94 6.80 -9.10
N LYS A 346 -17.38 6.02 -10.09
CA LYS A 346 -18.80 5.85 -10.46
C LYS A 346 -19.62 5.14 -9.38
N ALA A 347 -19.07 4.06 -8.82
CA ALA A 347 -19.69 3.27 -7.76
C ALA A 347 -19.63 3.92 -6.37
N ALA A 348 -18.97 5.08 -6.22
CA ALA A 348 -18.85 5.79 -4.94
C ALA A 348 -20.23 6.06 -4.37
N THR A 349 -20.62 5.22 -3.41
CA THR A 349 -21.89 5.33 -2.71
C THR A 349 -21.92 6.67 -1.99
N LEU A 350 -23.02 7.41 -2.16
CA LEU A 350 -23.29 8.62 -1.39
C LEU A 350 -22.93 8.38 0.09
N ARG A 351 -22.13 9.25 0.68
CA ARG A 351 -21.65 9.13 2.07
C ARG A 351 -21.87 10.42 2.80
N ILE A 352 -22.27 10.31 4.06
CA ILE A 352 -22.44 11.43 4.99
C ILE A 352 -21.74 11.08 6.30
N ALA A 353 -21.11 12.07 6.91
CA ALA A 353 -20.48 11.98 8.22
C ALA A 353 -20.78 13.25 9.01
N SER A 354 -21.14 13.10 10.28
CA SER A 354 -21.46 14.21 11.16
C SER A 354 -20.56 14.24 12.40
N PHE A 355 -20.12 15.44 12.82
CA PHE A 355 -19.27 15.60 14.00
C PHE A 355 -19.41 16.98 14.67
N PRO A 356 -19.27 17.06 16.01
CA PRO A 356 -19.24 15.93 16.94
C PRO A 356 -20.60 15.21 17.00
N ASN A 357 -20.66 13.95 17.47
CA ASN A 357 -21.92 13.26 17.72
C ASN A 357 -21.76 12.40 18.99
N PRO A 358 -22.39 12.75 20.14
CA PRO A 358 -23.36 13.82 20.34
C PRO A 358 -22.82 15.25 20.15
N PHE A 359 -23.69 16.22 19.81
CA PHE A 359 -23.32 17.63 19.61
C PHE A 359 -24.07 18.62 20.52
N ASN A 360 -23.49 19.81 20.73
CA ASN A 360 -24.09 20.91 21.48
C ASN A 360 -23.52 22.29 21.07
N PRO A 361 -24.32 23.23 20.53
CA PRO A 361 -25.49 23.03 19.68
C PRO A 361 -25.12 22.90 18.20
N VAL A 362 -23.83 22.91 17.85
CA VAL A 362 -23.33 22.95 16.46
C VAL A 362 -22.90 21.56 16.00
N LEU A 363 -23.46 21.11 14.89
CA LEU A 363 -23.11 19.89 14.17
C LEU A 363 -22.51 20.26 12.82
N ASN A 364 -21.30 19.76 12.54
CA ASN A 364 -20.70 19.83 11.21
C ASN A 364 -21.04 18.55 10.45
N ILE A 365 -21.45 18.70 9.20
CA ILE A 365 -21.86 17.59 8.33
C ILE A 365 -20.97 17.65 7.10
N LYS A 366 -20.33 16.54 6.76
CA LYS A 366 -19.52 16.37 5.56
C LYS A 366 -20.14 15.28 4.69
N PHE A 367 -20.13 15.49 3.39
CA PHE A 367 -20.57 14.50 2.42
C PHE A 367 -19.86 14.71 1.09
N SER A 368 -19.84 13.67 0.25
CA SER A 368 -19.15 13.71 -1.03
C SER A 368 -20.14 13.39 -2.15
N VAL A 369 -20.02 14.13 -3.24
CA VAL A 369 -20.80 13.94 -4.47
C VAL A 369 -19.88 13.35 -5.53
N GLY A 370 -20.23 12.17 -6.04
CA GLY A 370 -19.46 11.48 -7.08
C GLY A 370 -19.72 12.02 -8.49
N VAL A 371 -18.87 11.64 -9.45
CA VAL A 371 -18.98 12.04 -10.87
C VAL A 371 -20.38 11.78 -11.44
N ASP A 372 -20.96 10.61 -11.18
CA ASP A 372 -22.26 10.23 -11.73
C ASP A 372 -23.43 11.05 -11.14
N GLN A 373 -23.19 11.73 -10.03
CA GLN A 373 -24.18 12.54 -9.32
C GLN A 373 -24.13 14.02 -9.70
N VAL A 374 -23.15 14.44 -10.51
CA VAL A 374 -22.98 15.84 -10.92
C VAL A 374 -24.19 16.32 -11.71
N GLY A 375 -24.68 17.52 -11.36
CA GLY A 375 -25.88 18.10 -11.97
C GLY A 375 -27.19 17.46 -11.52
N GLN A 376 -27.16 16.45 -10.65
CA GLN A 376 -28.36 15.96 -9.99
C GLN A 376 -28.69 16.85 -8.79
N ARG A 377 -29.99 17.03 -8.52
CA ARG A 377 -30.45 17.80 -7.37
C ARG A 377 -30.14 17.06 -6.07
N ALA A 378 -29.38 17.71 -5.20
CA ALA A 378 -28.99 17.23 -3.88
C ALA A 378 -29.83 17.92 -2.80
N THR A 379 -30.37 17.13 -1.85
CA THR A 379 -31.10 17.67 -0.71
C THR A 379 -30.59 17.08 0.59
N LEU A 380 -30.30 17.94 1.58
CA LEU A 380 -29.93 17.54 2.93
C LEU A 380 -30.99 18.04 3.90
N ARG A 381 -31.73 17.11 4.49
CA ARG A 381 -32.86 17.40 5.39
C ARG A 381 -32.68 16.72 6.74
N ILE A 382 -33.25 17.33 7.77
CA ILE A 382 -33.20 16.85 9.15
C ILE A 382 -34.60 16.48 9.58
N PHE A 383 -34.76 15.31 10.16
CA PHE A 383 -36.03 14.79 10.65
C PHE A 383 -35.95 14.46 12.13
N ASP A 384 -37.08 14.58 12.83
CA ASP A 384 -37.21 14.04 14.18
C ASP A 384 -37.57 12.54 14.17
N VAL A 385 -37.69 11.94 15.36
CA VAL A 385 -38.01 10.51 15.49
C VAL A 385 -39.41 10.13 15.01
N GLN A 386 -40.30 11.09 14.80
CA GLN A 386 -41.62 10.88 14.18
C GLN A 386 -41.57 11.03 12.65
N GLY A 387 -40.39 11.30 12.07
CA GLY A 387 -40.23 11.54 10.64
C GLY A 387 -40.73 12.92 10.20
N ARG A 388 -40.96 13.86 11.13
CA ARG A 388 -41.35 15.23 10.77
C ARG A 388 -40.11 16.01 10.35
N LEU A 389 -40.22 16.76 9.25
CA LEU A 389 -39.16 17.65 8.78
C LEU A 389 -38.90 18.74 9.81
N VAL A 390 -37.67 18.82 10.28
CA VAL A 390 -37.17 19.82 11.22
C VAL A 390 -36.54 20.99 10.47
N ARG A 391 -35.66 20.68 9.51
CA ARG A 391 -34.93 21.69 8.72
C ARG A 391 -34.35 21.12 7.43
N THR A 392 -34.30 21.94 6.39
CA THR A 392 -33.57 21.72 5.15
C THR A 392 -32.27 22.54 5.21
N LEU A 393 -31.13 21.87 5.11
CA LEU A 393 -29.80 22.50 5.13
C LEU A 393 -29.28 22.79 3.72
N LEU A 394 -29.69 21.97 2.75
CA LEU A 394 -29.26 22.06 1.36
C LEU A 394 -30.39 21.60 0.45
N ASP A 395 -30.57 22.31 -0.66
CA ASP A 395 -31.44 21.93 -1.76
C ASP A 395 -30.95 22.60 -3.05
N SER A 396 -29.93 22.00 -3.67
CA SER A 396 -29.27 22.55 -4.86
C SER A 396 -28.64 21.45 -5.72
N GLU A 397 -28.31 21.77 -6.97
CA GLU A 397 -27.36 20.96 -7.75
C GLU A 397 -25.95 21.20 -7.20
N LEU A 398 -25.15 20.14 -7.16
CA LEU A 398 -23.77 20.19 -6.67
C LEU A 398 -22.80 19.73 -7.75
N SER A 399 -21.61 20.33 -7.72
CA SER A 399 -20.46 19.83 -8.45
C SER A 399 -19.90 18.58 -7.77
N GLU A 400 -19.07 17.85 -8.50
CA GLU A 400 -18.27 16.76 -7.93
C GLU A 400 -17.42 17.27 -6.76
N GLY A 401 -17.20 16.41 -5.77
CA GLY A 401 -16.24 16.64 -4.71
C GLY A 401 -16.85 16.65 -3.31
N ASN A 402 -16.08 17.20 -2.37
CA ASN A 402 -16.44 17.23 -0.96
C ASN A 402 -17.23 18.49 -0.61
N HIS A 403 -18.32 18.31 0.11
CA HIS A 403 -19.24 19.35 0.54
C HIS A 403 -19.42 19.34 2.05
N SER A 404 -19.84 20.48 2.60
CA SER A 404 -20.13 20.59 4.03
C SER A 404 -21.35 21.44 4.33
N ALA A 405 -22.03 21.10 5.41
CA ALA A 405 -23.16 21.85 5.95
C ALA A 405 -23.05 21.94 7.47
N VAL A 406 -23.68 22.95 8.07
CA VAL A 406 -23.67 23.17 9.52
C VAL A 406 -25.10 23.27 10.03
N TRP A 407 -25.39 22.58 11.13
CA TRP A 407 -26.66 22.70 11.83
C TRP A 407 -26.47 23.14 13.28
N SER A 408 -27.10 24.26 13.66
CA SER A 408 -27.02 24.82 15.01
C SER A 408 -28.16 24.36 15.93
N GLY A 409 -28.79 23.21 15.65
CA GLY A 409 -29.90 22.68 16.45
C GLY A 409 -31.15 23.57 16.43
N THR A 410 -31.49 24.14 15.27
CA THR A 410 -32.71 24.95 15.07
C THR A 410 -33.60 24.42 13.95
N ASP A 411 -34.91 24.67 14.04
CA ASP A 411 -35.90 24.33 13.02
C ASP A 411 -35.93 25.36 11.86
N GLU A 412 -36.82 25.16 10.88
CA GLU A 412 -37.06 26.07 9.75
C GLU A 412 -37.43 27.51 10.16
N ARG A 413 -37.96 27.71 11.38
CA ARG A 413 -38.33 29.03 11.90
C ARG A 413 -37.21 29.67 12.70
N GLY A 414 -36.04 29.03 12.75
CA GLY A 414 -34.90 29.47 13.57
C GLY A 414 -35.07 29.19 15.06
N LYS A 415 -36.13 28.47 15.47
CA LYS A 415 -36.35 28.13 16.88
C LYS A 415 -35.46 26.95 17.25
N THR A 416 -34.88 27.03 18.44
CA THR A 416 -34.13 25.91 19.04
C THR A 416 -35.02 24.68 19.18
N VAL A 417 -34.49 23.51 18.78
CA VAL A 417 -35.12 22.21 19.04
C VAL A 417 -34.61 21.58 20.33
N THR A 418 -35.35 20.62 20.87
CA THR A 418 -35.03 19.94 22.13
C THR A 418 -33.86 18.96 22.00
N SER A 419 -33.18 18.65 23.11
CA SER A 419 -32.24 17.52 23.15
C SER A 419 -32.95 16.23 22.75
N GLY A 420 -32.28 15.37 21.97
CA GLY A 420 -32.90 14.17 21.40
C GLY A 420 -32.18 13.61 20.17
N ILE A 421 -32.79 12.58 19.58
CA ILE A 421 -32.31 11.93 18.36
C ILE A 421 -32.91 12.62 17.13
N TYR A 422 -32.07 12.84 16.13
CA TYR A 422 -32.46 13.38 14.83
C TYR A 422 -31.85 12.53 13.71
N PHE A 423 -32.47 12.59 12.53
CA PHE A 423 -32.00 11.88 11.34
C PHE A 423 -31.66 12.87 10.24
N LEU A 424 -30.40 12.88 9.82
CA LEU A 424 -29.96 13.56 8.61
C LEU A 424 -30.28 12.66 7.42
N ARG A 425 -30.94 13.18 6.40
CA ARG A 425 -31.18 12.49 5.14
C ARG A 425 -30.57 13.28 4.01
N LEU A 426 -29.58 12.70 3.37
CA LEU A 426 -28.99 13.19 2.12
C LEU A 426 -29.61 12.42 0.96
N GLU A 427 -30.14 13.13 -0.02
CA GLU A 427 -30.66 12.56 -1.26
C GLU A 427 -29.94 13.22 -2.43
N VAL A 428 -29.41 12.42 -3.36
CA VAL A 428 -28.80 12.91 -4.60
C VAL A 428 -29.32 12.04 -5.73
N GLY A 429 -30.24 12.61 -6.51
CA GLY A 429 -31.06 11.88 -7.49
C GLY A 429 -31.75 10.65 -6.92
N GLN A 430 -31.34 9.45 -7.37
CA GLN A 430 -31.94 8.18 -6.92
C GLN A 430 -31.31 7.61 -5.65
N GLN A 431 -30.16 8.13 -5.20
CA GLN A 431 -29.49 7.66 -3.99
C GLN A 431 -29.97 8.42 -2.76
N SER A 432 -30.14 7.72 -1.64
CA SER A 432 -30.48 8.33 -0.35
C SER A 432 -29.71 7.65 0.77
N VAL A 433 -29.17 8.45 1.69
CA VAL A 433 -28.42 8.00 2.86
C VAL A 433 -28.98 8.70 4.09
N VAL A 434 -29.10 7.96 5.19
CA VAL A 434 -29.59 8.48 6.46
C VAL A 434 -28.53 8.28 7.55
N GLU A 435 -28.27 9.32 8.33
CA GLU A 435 -27.37 9.28 9.50
C GLU A 435 -28.12 9.73 10.76
N LYS A 436 -27.93 8.98 11.85
CA LYS A 436 -28.52 9.28 13.16
C LYS A 436 -27.59 10.17 13.98
N VAL A 437 -28.11 11.27 14.49
CA VAL A 437 -27.36 12.23 15.31
C VAL A 437 -28.05 12.52 16.63
N ILE A 438 -27.27 12.84 17.66
CA ILE A 438 -27.76 13.06 19.02
C ILE A 438 -27.45 14.50 19.44
N LEU A 439 -28.49 15.29 19.68
CA LEU A 439 -28.36 16.62 20.28
C LEU A 439 -28.42 16.50 21.81
N SER A 440 -27.38 16.96 22.48
CA SER A 440 -27.28 16.95 23.95
C SER A 440 -27.01 18.37 24.45
N ARG A 441 -28.05 19.18 24.57
CA ARG A 441 -27.96 20.53 25.16
C ARG A 441 -28.00 20.51 26.67
#